data_AF-A0A6V8PZG7-F1
#
_entry.id   AF-A0A6V8PZG7-F1
#
_cell.length_a   1.000
_cell.length_b   1.000
_cell.length_c   1.000
_cell.angle_alpha   90.00
_cell.angle_beta   90.00
_cell.angle_gamma   90.00
#
_symmetry.space_group_name_H-M   'P 1'
#
loop_
_entity.id
_entity.type
_entity.pdbx_description
1 polymer ?
#
loop_
_entity_poly.entity_id
_entity_poly.type
_entity_poly.pdbx_seq_one_letter_code
_entity_poly.pdbx_strand_id
1 'polypeptide(L)'
;EIFIRAEEDLVRLVWSFMHEDETIICPFPERKYEVLHLATLCKVRVGPEGEIYKLAKSFQKKGGLLAKDAIHLACACYMDADFFLTCDDRLIKQAKRLKLEIVVMNPVDYIRQEVTYGEDKDNG
;
A
#
# COMPACT_ATOMS: atom_id res chain seq x y z
N GLU A 1 -10.55 3.79 -11.11
CA GLU A 1 -11.25 3.71 -9.82
C GLU A 1 -10.44 4.25 -8.65
N ILE A 2 -9.47 3.54 -8.06
CA ILE A 2 -8.74 4.01 -6.86
C ILE A 2 -8.07 5.38 -7.07
N PHE A 3 -7.40 5.59 -8.20
CA PHE A 3 -6.76 6.87 -8.50
C PHE A 3 -7.75 8.01 -8.73
N ILE A 4 -8.91 7.73 -9.35
CA ILE A 4 -9.99 8.72 -9.52
C ILE A 4 -10.52 9.13 -8.14
N ARG A 5 -10.76 8.17 -7.25
CA ARG A 5 -11.15 8.46 -5.86
C ARG A 5 -10.10 9.26 -5.11
N ALA A 6 -8.80 9.07 -5.41
CA ALA A 6 -7.73 9.86 -4.82
C ALA A 6 -7.71 11.30 -5.37
N GLU A 7 -8.02 11.49 -6.65
CA GLU A 7 -8.21 12.81 -7.27
C GLU A 7 -9.42 13.54 -6.66
N GLU A 8 -10.50 12.81 -6.36
CA GLU A 8 -11.72 13.32 -5.72
C GLU A 8 -11.62 13.44 -4.19
N ASP A 9 -10.44 13.22 -3.61
CA ASP A 9 -10.21 13.30 -2.16
C ASP A 9 -10.99 12.31 -1.29
N LEU A 10 -11.58 11.28 -1.90
CA LEU A 10 -12.31 10.22 -1.22
C LEU A 10 -11.38 9.22 -0.54
N VAL A 11 -10.15 9.08 -1.03
CA VAL A 11 -9.11 8.24 -0.41
C VAL A 11 -7.78 8.99 -0.36
N ARG A 12 -6.98 8.71 0.66
CA ARG A 12 -5.62 9.28 0.79
C ARG A 12 -4.59 8.21 0.49
N LEU A 13 -3.75 8.47 -0.52
CA LEU A 13 -2.65 7.58 -0.87
C LEU A 13 -1.36 7.97 -0.14
N VAL A 14 -0.64 6.95 0.35
CA VAL A 14 0.64 7.08 1.04
C VAL A 14 1.76 6.65 0.10
N TRP A 15 2.79 7.49 0.00
CA TRP A 15 4.01 7.17 -0.74
C TRP A 15 5.18 6.98 0.22
N SER A 16 5.80 5.81 0.19
CA SER A 16 6.98 5.51 1.03
C SER A 16 8.29 5.78 0.31
N PHE A 17 9.34 6.07 1.08
CA PHE A 17 10.71 6.20 0.59
C PHE A 17 11.16 4.99 -0.24
N MET A 18 10.68 3.78 0.08
CA MET A 18 11.01 2.59 -0.71
C MET A 18 10.46 2.67 -2.14
N HIS A 19 9.29 3.29 -2.35
CA HIS A 19 8.80 3.51 -3.72
C HIS A 19 9.69 4.51 -4.48
N GLU A 20 10.25 5.51 -3.81
CA GLU A 20 11.22 6.44 -4.40
C GLU A 20 12.52 5.71 -4.77
N ASP A 21 13.08 4.91 -3.85
CA ASP A 21 14.26 4.08 -4.11
C ASP A 21 14.06 3.16 -5.32
N GLU A 22 12.91 2.48 -5.38
CA GLU A 22 12.54 1.61 -6.51
C GLU A 22 12.37 2.37 -7.82
N THR A 23 11.80 3.57 -7.75
CA THR A 23 11.64 4.45 -8.91
C THR A 23 13.01 4.86 -9.43
N ILE A 24 13.95 5.27 -8.58
CA ILE A 24 15.30 5.70 -8.98
C ILE A 24 16.05 4.59 -9.73
N ILE A 25 15.97 3.35 -9.24
CA ILE A 25 16.67 2.20 -9.84
C ILE A 25 15.98 1.62 -11.07
N CYS A 26 14.75 2.03 -11.39
CA CYS A 26 14.01 1.50 -12.54
C CYS A 26 14.74 1.83 -13.87
N PRO A 27 15.11 0.85 -14.71
CA PRO A 27 15.85 1.11 -15.93
C PRO A 27 14.96 1.63 -17.08
N PHE A 28 13.64 1.64 -16.91
CA PHE A 28 12.66 2.01 -17.94
C PHE A 28 12.12 3.43 -17.69
N PRO A 29 12.49 4.42 -18.51
CA PRO A 29 12.05 5.81 -18.33
C PRO A 29 10.54 5.98 -18.33
N GLU A 30 9.83 5.25 -19.19
CA GLU A 30 8.37 5.34 -19.32
C GLU A 30 7.69 4.95 -18.00
N ARG A 31 8.12 3.84 -17.40
CA ARG A 31 7.63 3.39 -16.09
C ARG A 31 7.97 4.38 -14.98
N LYS A 32 9.15 5.00 -15.04
CA LYS A 32 9.54 6.06 -14.08
C LYS A 32 8.58 7.25 -14.16
N TYR A 33 8.30 7.73 -15.37
CA TYR A 33 7.39 8.88 -15.55
C TYR A 33 5.98 8.56 -15.08
N GLU A 34 5.45 7.37 -15.38
CA GLU A 34 4.14 6.93 -14.90
C GLU A 34 4.09 6.88 -13.37
N VAL A 35 5.08 6.25 -12.73
CA VAL A 35 5.14 6.12 -11.28
C VAL A 35 5.27 7.50 -10.61
N LEU A 36 6.12 8.39 -11.13
CA LEU A 36 6.25 9.76 -10.62
C LEU A 36 4.98 10.58 -10.82
N HIS A 37 4.27 10.39 -11.93
CA HIS A 37 2.98 11.02 -12.15
C HIS A 37 1.96 10.54 -11.10
N LEU A 38 1.84 9.23 -10.88
CA LEU A 38 0.97 8.69 -9.83
C LEU A 38 1.37 9.14 -8.42
N ALA A 39 2.67 9.31 -8.16
CA ALA A 39 3.14 9.82 -6.89
C ALA A 39 2.57 11.22 -6.59
N THR A 40 2.24 12.04 -7.60
CA THR A 40 1.61 13.36 -7.37
C THR A 40 0.23 13.27 -6.70
N LEU A 41 -0.47 12.13 -6.83
CA LEU A 41 -1.75 11.87 -6.16
C LEU A 41 -1.58 11.46 -4.70
N CYS A 42 -0.39 10.99 -4.31
CA CYS A 42 -0.10 10.65 -2.93
C CYS A 42 0.05 11.96 -2.13
N LYS A 43 -0.91 12.25 -1.25
CA LYS A 43 -0.87 13.44 -0.38
C LYS A 43 -0.01 13.24 0.87
N VAL A 44 0.38 12.00 1.16
CA VAL A 44 1.19 11.62 2.31
C VAL A 44 2.50 11.02 1.86
N ARG A 45 3.60 11.41 2.52
CA ARG A 45 4.97 10.92 2.28
C ARG A 45 5.53 10.37 3.58
N VAL A 46 6.13 9.18 3.54
CA VAL A 46 6.78 8.57 4.70
C VAL A 46 8.26 8.30 4.40
N GLY A 47 9.13 8.89 5.21
CA GLY A 47 10.57 8.74 5.15
C GLY A 47 11.06 7.47 5.86
N PRO A 48 12.37 7.16 5.75
CA PRO A 48 12.97 6.05 6.48
C PRO A 48 13.06 6.37 7.98
N GLU A 49 12.38 5.58 8.80
CA GLU A 49 12.37 5.73 10.26
C GLU A 49 12.85 4.47 10.97
N GLY A 50 13.50 4.64 12.12
CA GLY A 50 14.02 3.52 12.93
C GLY A 50 12.94 2.50 13.29
N GLU A 51 11.72 2.95 13.58
CA GLU A 51 10.57 2.10 13.88
C GLU A 51 10.09 1.30 12.67
N ILE A 52 10.10 1.89 11.47
CA ILE A 52 9.78 1.19 10.22
C ILE A 52 10.74 0.03 10.01
N TYR A 53 12.04 0.22 10.23
CA TYR A 53 13.03 -0.84 10.10
C TYR A 53 12.86 -1.96 11.14
N LYS A 54 12.55 -1.61 12.40
CA LYS A 54 12.25 -2.61 13.44
C LYS A 54 11.01 -3.43 13.08
N LEU A 55 9.96 -2.77 12.60
CA LEU A 55 8.72 -3.39 12.19
C LEU A 55 8.92 -4.31 10.98
N ALA A 56 9.64 -3.83 9.95
CA ALA A 56 9.99 -4.63 8.78
C ALA A 56 10.81 -5.88 9.13
N LYS A 57 11.77 -5.79 10.07
CA LYS A 57 12.50 -6.97 10.56
C LYS A 57 11.59 -7.96 11.28
N SER A 58 10.65 -7.47 12.08
CA SER A 58 9.62 -8.32 12.72
C SER A 58 8.75 -9.03 11.67
N PHE A 59 8.35 -8.34 10.60
CA PHE A 59 7.55 -8.92 9.52
C PHE A 59 8.30 -9.99 8.73
N GLN A 60 9.58 -9.77 8.44
CA GLN A 60 10.45 -10.81 7.84
C GLN A 60 10.51 -12.05 8.73
N LYS A 61 10.76 -11.88 10.04
CA LYS A 61 10.90 -13.01 10.96
C LYS A 61 9.59 -13.77 11.20
N LYS A 62 8.47 -13.06 11.37
CA LYS A 62 7.17 -13.67 11.74
C LYS A 62 6.36 -14.11 10.53
N GLY A 63 6.37 -13.33 9.45
CA GLY A 63 5.56 -13.55 8.25
C GLY A 63 6.34 -14.14 7.07
N GLY A 64 7.67 -14.09 7.10
CA GLY A 64 8.51 -14.55 6.00
C GLY A 64 8.50 -13.61 4.78
N LEU A 65 8.15 -12.34 4.97
CA LEU A 65 8.12 -11.33 3.91
C LEU A 65 9.54 -11.12 3.37
N LEU A 66 9.65 -10.76 2.09
CA LEU A 66 10.92 -10.28 1.53
C LEU A 66 11.24 -8.90 2.10
N ALA A 67 12.52 -8.51 2.06
CA ALA A 67 13.00 -7.29 2.71
C ALA A 67 12.24 -6.03 2.24
N LYS A 68 11.98 -5.89 0.94
CA LYS A 68 11.25 -4.74 0.38
C LYS A 68 9.77 -4.77 0.73
N ASP A 69 9.11 -5.90 0.54
CA ASP A 69 7.68 -6.07 0.90
C ASP A 69 7.45 -5.76 2.37
N ALA A 70 8.36 -6.20 3.24
CA ALA A 70 8.31 -5.91 4.66
C ALA A 70 8.44 -4.41 4.96
N ILE A 71 9.25 -3.67 4.20
CA ILE A 71 9.38 -2.21 4.33
C ILE A 71 8.11 -1.52 3.84
N HIS A 72 7.55 -1.89 2.68
CA HIS A 72 6.31 -1.29 2.19
C HIS A 72 5.16 -1.50 3.20
N LEU A 73 4.98 -2.71 3.70
CA LEU A 73 3.95 -3.01 4.69
C LEU A 73 4.21 -2.30 6.03
N ALA A 74 5.49 -2.21 6.45
CA ALA A 74 5.84 -1.48 7.67
C ALA A 74 5.58 0.02 7.55
N CYS A 75 5.83 0.62 6.39
CA CYS A 75 5.48 2.01 6.12
C CYS A 75 3.96 2.22 6.23
N ALA A 76 3.15 1.32 5.67
CA ALA A 76 1.70 1.41 5.74
C ALA A 76 1.18 1.27 7.17
N CYS A 77 1.73 0.34 7.96
CA CYS A 77 1.40 0.20 9.38
C CYS A 77 1.84 1.42 10.20
N TYR A 78 3.03 1.95 9.94
CA TYR A 78 3.56 3.12 10.64
C TYR A 78 2.72 4.39 10.40
N MET A 79 2.08 4.48 9.24
CA MET A 79 1.19 5.58 8.88
C MET A 79 -0.28 5.32 9.28
N ASP A 80 -0.56 4.24 10.01
CA ASP A 80 -1.91 3.80 10.39
C ASP A 80 -2.86 3.72 9.18
N ALA A 81 -2.37 3.21 8.05
CA ALA A 81 -3.19 3.03 6.85
C ALA A 81 -4.25 1.94 7.07
N ASP A 82 -5.46 2.19 6.57
CA ASP A 82 -6.57 1.23 6.65
C ASP A 82 -6.34 0.00 5.76
N PHE A 83 -5.77 0.23 4.57
CA PHE A 83 -5.57 -0.78 3.54
C PHE A 83 -4.15 -0.78 2.98
N PHE A 84 -3.60 -1.98 2.77
CA PHE A 84 -2.42 -2.21 1.94
C PHE A 84 -2.82 -3.04 0.72
N LEU A 85 -2.82 -2.41 -0.45
CA LEU A 85 -3.26 -3.03 -1.69
C LEU A 85 -2.07 -3.61 -2.46
N THR A 86 -2.14 -4.89 -2.83
CA THR A 86 -1.11 -5.55 -3.63
C THR A 86 -1.69 -6.65 -4.52
N CYS A 87 -1.10 -6.86 -5.68
CA CYS A 87 -1.46 -7.99 -6.55
C CYS A 87 -0.69 -9.28 -6.22
N ASP A 88 0.22 -9.26 -5.25
CA ASP A 88 1.00 -10.44 -4.86
C ASP A 88 0.26 -11.29 -3.82
N ASP A 89 -0.33 -12.40 -4.27
CA ASP A 89 -1.02 -13.39 -3.43
C ASP A 89 -0.13 -13.99 -2.34
N ARG A 90 1.18 -14.12 -2.59
CA ARG A 90 2.13 -14.59 -1.59
C ARG A 90 2.23 -13.57 -0.46
N LEU A 91 2.39 -12.30 -0.78
CA LEU A 91 2.46 -11.22 0.21
C LEU A 91 1.16 -11.13 1.03
N ILE A 92 -0.01 -11.23 0.39
CA ILE A 92 -1.31 -11.26 1.10
C ILE A 92 -1.36 -12.42 2.10
N LYS A 93 -0.97 -13.63 1.68
CA LYS A 93 -0.96 -14.82 2.56
C LYS A 93 0.05 -14.68 3.70
N GLN A 94 1.19 -14.05 3.47
CA GLN A 94 2.20 -13.81 4.49
C GLN A 94 1.75 -12.75 5.50
N ALA A 95 1.16 -11.66 5.02
CA ALA A 95 0.61 -10.61 5.87
C ALA A 95 -0.50 -11.11 6.80
N LYS A 96 -1.37 -12.02 6.33
CA LYS A 96 -2.40 -12.66 7.17
C LYS A 96 -1.83 -13.38 8.40
N ARG A 97 -0.58 -13.88 8.34
CA ARG A 97 0.08 -14.54 9.48
C ARG A 97 0.50 -13.55 10.56
N LEU A 98 0.67 -12.28 10.21
CA LEU A 98 1.13 -11.23 11.10
C LEU A 98 0.03 -10.69 12.01
N LYS A 99 -1.25 -10.99 11.73
CA LYS A 99 -2.43 -10.49 12.48
C LYS A 99 -2.39 -8.98 12.71
N LEU A 100 -2.15 -8.24 11.63
CA LEU A 100 -2.09 -6.78 11.64
C LEU A 100 -3.49 -6.18 11.67
N GLU A 101 -3.59 -4.93 12.13
CA GLU A 101 -4.83 -4.14 12.06
C GLU A 101 -5.12 -3.69 10.62
N ILE A 102 -4.08 -3.32 9.86
CA ILE A 102 -4.20 -2.99 8.43
C ILE A 102 -4.72 -4.18 7.60
N VAL A 103 -5.66 -3.90 6.71
CA VAL A 103 -6.23 -4.89 5.80
C VAL A 103 -5.36 -5.03 4.56
N VAL A 104 -4.81 -6.23 4.35
CA VAL A 104 -3.98 -6.54 3.17
C VAL A 104 -4.78 -7.33 2.14
N MET A 105 -4.98 -6.76 0.94
CA MET A 105 -5.83 -7.38 -0.10
C MET A 105 -5.49 -6.95 -1.53
N ASN A 106 -6.13 -7.60 -2.49
CA ASN A 106 -6.02 -7.25 -3.90
C ASN A 106 -6.81 -5.97 -4.22
N PRO A 107 -6.30 -5.04 -5.05
CA PRO A 107 -7.03 -3.85 -5.49
C PRO A 107 -8.42 -4.15 -6.09
N VAL A 108 -8.57 -5.27 -6.80
CA VAL A 108 -9.86 -5.68 -7.38
C VAL A 108 -10.87 -6.05 -6.30
N ASP A 109 -10.41 -6.72 -5.24
CA ASP A 109 -11.27 -7.09 -4.12
C ASP A 109 -11.68 -5.87 -3.30
N TYR A 110 -10.77 -4.90 -3.13
CA TYR A 110 -11.07 -3.61 -2.51
C TYR A 110 -12.20 -2.89 -3.26
N ILE A 111 -12.09 -2.75 -4.58
CA ILE A 111 -13.13 -2.11 -5.41
C ILE A 111 -14.48 -2.85 -5.28
N ARG A 112 -14.46 -4.19 -5.29
CA ARG A 112 -15.70 -4.99 -5.12
C ARG A 112 -16.36 -4.75 -3.77
N GLN A 113 -15.61 -4.73 -2.68
CA GLN A 113 -16.15 -4.45 -1.35
C GLN A 113 -16.80 -3.07 -1.29
N GLU A 114 -16.12 -2.07 -1.83
CA GLU A 114 -16.61 -0.69 -1.84
C GLU A 114 -17.89 -0.51 -2.66
N VAL A 115 -18.03 -1.21 -3.79
CA VAL A 115 -19.27 -1.17 -4.60
C VAL A 115 -20.44 -1.78 -3.83
N THR A 116 -20.24 -2.91 -3.15
CA THR A 116 -21.31 -3.55 -2.36
C THR A 116 -21.78 -2.66 -1.20
N TYR A 117 -20.88 -1.93 -0.54
CA TYR A 117 -21.27 -0.97 0.51
C TYR A 117 -21.94 0.31 -0.03
N GLY A 118 -21.72 0.67 -1.29
CA GLY A 118 -22.35 1.83 -1.94
C GLY A 118 -23.80 1.57 -2.35
N GLU A 119 -24.12 0.36 -2.83
CA GLU A 119 -25.48 -0.02 -3.25
C GLU A 119 -26.46 -0.14 -2.06
N ASP A 120 -25.95 -0.48 -0.86
CA ASP A 120 -26.76 -0.57 0.36
C ASP A 120 -27.18 0.81 0.93
N LYS A 121 -26.52 1.90 0.53
CA LYS A 121 -26.85 3.27 1.00
C LYS A 121 -27.87 4.01 0.12
N ASP A 122 -28.16 3.52 -1.07
CA ASP A 122 -29.11 4.14 -2.01
C ASP A 122 -30.53 3.53 -1.91
N ASN A 123 -30.73 2.55 -1.02
CA ASN A 123 -32.02 1.89 -0.74
C ASN A 123 -32.55 2.16 0.69
N GLY A 124 -32.09 3.22 1.36
CA GLY A 124 -32.47 3.59 2.73
C GLY A 124 -33.17 4.94 2.82
#